data_AF-A0A432LAE1-F1
#
_entry.id   AF-A0A432LAE1-F1
#
_cell.length_a   1.000
_cell.length_b   1.000
_cell.length_c   1.000
_cell.angle_alpha   90.00
_cell.angle_beta   90.00
_cell.angle_gamma   90.00
#
_symmetry.space_group_name_H-M   'P 1'
#
loop_
_entity.id
_entity.type
_entity.pdbx_description
1 polymer ?
#
loop_
_entity_poly.entity_id
_entity_poly.type
_entity_poly.pdbx_seq_one_letter_code
_entity_poly.pdbx_strand_id
1 'polypeptide(L)'
;MKEVFVEYMALPAIKDGVASFYSSFEDNKCVEPAKDYVSGRCHTVGEELDALAISVGFMTLQQFQEIHGVNSLNTYGYQLSIAIGRALLGKGIVLNIDGEDVLFRCNQNKFYLWPKSKHEYLYLEEKIQSF
;
A
#
# COMPACT_ATOMS: atom_id res chain seq x y z
N MET A 1 -16.79 12.49 -2.71
CA MET A 1 -15.66 11.59 -2.41
C MET A 1 -15.87 10.32 -3.20
N LYS A 2 -14.96 10.03 -4.14
CA LYS A 2 -15.01 8.82 -4.96
C LYS A 2 -14.49 7.64 -4.14
N GLU A 3 -15.11 6.48 -4.26
CA GLU A 3 -14.67 5.24 -3.62
C GLU A 3 -14.06 4.30 -4.68
N VAL A 4 -12.94 3.68 -4.34
CA VAL A 4 -12.19 2.77 -5.20
C VAL A 4 -11.83 1.51 -4.42
N PHE A 5 -12.10 0.36 -5.02
CA PHE A 5 -11.82 -0.92 -4.41
C PHE A 5 -10.47 -1.48 -4.86
N VAL A 6 -9.72 -1.98 -3.89
CA VAL A 6 -8.36 -2.50 -4.09
C VAL A 6 -8.17 -3.79 -3.31
N GLU A 7 -7.34 -4.68 -3.85
CA GLU A 7 -7.03 -5.97 -3.24
C GLU A 7 -5.53 -6.19 -3.09
N TYR A 8 -4.71 -5.29 -3.61
CA TYR A 8 -3.26 -5.38 -3.56
C TYR A 8 -2.61 -4.00 -3.63
N MET A 9 -1.43 -3.89 -3.00
CA MET A 9 -0.53 -2.76 -3.19
C MET A 9 0.84 -3.24 -3.68
N ALA A 10 1.46 -2.49 -4.58
CA ALA A 10 2.86 -2.66 -4.94
C ALA A 10 3.68 -1.49 -4.41
N LEU A 11 4.92 -1.81 -4.05
CA LEU A 11 5.92 -0.83 -3.66
C LEU A 11 7.13 -0.91 -4.60
N PRO A 12 6.99 -0.47 -5.87
CA PRO A 12 8.02 -0.68 -6.90
C PRO A 12 9.31 0.10 -6.63
N ALA A 13 9.21 1.28 -6.00
CA ALA A 13 10.34 2.11 -5.65
C ALA A 13 10.16 2.69 -4.24
N ILE A 14 10.20 1.83 -3.23
CA ILE A 14 10.04 2.21 -1.81
C ILE A 14 10.95 3.38 -1.43
N LYS A 15 12.23 3.34 -1.87
CA LYS A 15 13.20 4.40 -1.57
C LYS A 15 12.78 5.78 -2.12
N ASP A 16 12.01 5.77 -3.21
CA ASP A 16 11.53 6.97 -3.91
C ASP A 16 10.08 7.29 -3.47
N GLY A 17 9.58 6.62 -2.43
CA GLY A 17 8.24 6.85 -1.87
C GLY A 17 7.09 6.39 -2.76
N VAL A 18 7.35 5.46 -3.68
CA VAL A 18 6.36 5.06 -4.68
C VAL A 18 5.54 3.87 -4.21
N ALA A 19 4.23 4.05 -4.15
CA ALA A 19 3.26 2.98 -3.97
C ALA A 19 2.15 3.05 -5.02
N SER A 20 1.66 1.87 -5.40
CA SER A 20 0.61 1.66 -6.38
C SER A 20 -0.43 0.71 -5.81
N PHE A 21 -1.72 1.00 -6.00
CA PHE A 21 -2.82 0.12 -5.63
C PHE A 21 -3.49 -0.50 -6.85
N TYR A 22 -3.99 -1.73 -6.68
CA TYR A 22 -4.55 -2.56 -7.74
C TYR A 22 -5.89 -3.15 -7.31
N SER A 23 -6.82 -3.28 -8.27
CA SER A 23 -8.14 -3.87 -8.04
C SER A 23 -8.04 -5.37 -7.77
N SER A 24 -7.08 -6.04 -8.41
CA SER A 24 -6.69 -7.43 -8.19
C SER A 24 -5.18 -7.54 -8.05
N PHE A 25 -4.70 -8.52 -7.29
CA PHE A 25 -3.26 -8.82 -7.22
C PHE A 25 -2.68 -9.28 -8.56
N GLU A 26 -3.51 -9.73 -9.51
CA GLU A 26 -3.09 -10.17 -10.85
C GLU A 26 -2.92 -9.01 -11.83
N ASP A 27 -3.49 -7.84 -11.53
CA ASP A 27 -3.50 -6.70 -12.44
C ASP A 27 -2.10 -6.17 -12.73
N ASN A 28 -1.94 -5.62 -13.94
CA ASN A 28 -0.71 -4.98 -14.40
C ASN A 28 -0.82 -3.45 -14.48
N LYS A 29 -1.97 -2.89 -14.10
CA LYS A 29 -2.25 -1.45 -14.10
C LYS A 29 -2.84 -1.02 -12.77
N CYS A 30 -2.41 0.14 -12.31
CA CYS A 30 -2.93 0.77 -11.11
C CYS A 30 -4.41 1.11 -11.27
N VAL A 31 -5.15 1.09 -10.15
CA VAL A 31 -6.54 1.55 -10.15
C VAL A 31 -6.60 3.06 -10.39
N GLU A 32 -7.67 3.51 -11.05
CA GLU A 32 -7.93 4.92 -11.25
C GLU A 32 -8.84 5.51 -10.15
N PRO A 33 -8.60 6.75 -9.72
CA PRO A 33 -7.61 7.68 -10.26
C PRO A 33 -6.19 7.40 -9.71
N ALA A 34 -5.19 7.72 -10.52
CA ALA A 34 -3.77 7.65 -10.16
C ALA A 34 -3.02 8.88 -10.70
N LYS A 35 -1.90 9.24 -10.09
CA LYS A 35 -1.04 10.34 -10.53
C LYS A 35 -0.01 9.83 -11.54
N ASP A 36 0.48 10.72 -12.40
CA ASP A 36 1.60 10.41 -13.28
C ASP A 36 2.92 10.34 -12.49
N TYR A 37 3.75 9.37 -12.83
CA TYR A 37 5.09 9.17 -12.29
C TYR A 37 6.08 8.88 -13.42
N VAL A 38 7.38 9.15 -13.18
CA VAL A 38 8.47 9.08 -14.17
C VAL A 38 8.45 7.78 -15.00
N SER A 39 8.05 6.66 -14.40
CA SER A 39 8.00 5.35 -15.05
C SER A 39 6.60 4.72 -15.11
N GLY A 40 5.52 5.50 -14.99
CA GLY A 40 4.15 4.96 -15.04
C GLY A 40 3.12 5.80 -14.28
N ARG A 41 2.20 5.12 -13.58
CA ARG A 41 1.17 5.77 -12.75
C ARG A 41 1.19 5.18 -11.35
N CYS A 42 1.07 6.03 -10.33
CA CYS A 42 1.19 5.65 -8.92
C CYS A 42 0.23 6.47 -8.04
N HIS A 43 0.06 6.05 -6.79
CA HIS A 43 -0.85 6.70 -5.83
C HIS A 43 -0.11 7.49 -4.76
N THR A 44 1.13 7.11 -4.44
CA THR A 44 2.05 7.91 -3.64
C THR A 44 3.37 8.10 -4.37
N VAL A 45 4.01 9.25 -4.16
CA VAL A 45 5.39 9.55 -4.61
C VAL A 45 6.12 10.34 -3.51
N GLY A 46 7.40 10.04 -3.27
CA GLY A 46 8.22 10.76 -2.29
C GLY A 46 7.67 10.69 -0.86
N GLU A 47 7.49 11.84 -0.23
CA GLU A 47 7.03 11.94 1.16
C GLU A 47 5.59 11.43 1.38
N GLU A 48 4.80 11.27 0.32
CA GLU A 48 3.42 10.76 0.41
C GLU A 48 3.36 9.32 0.96
N LEU A 49 4.40 8.50 0.74
CA LEU A 49 4.47 7.16 1.30
C LEU A 49 4.67 7.17 2.82
N ASP A 50 5.48 8.09 3.32
CA ASP A 50 5.70 8.24 4.76
C ASP A 50 4.44 8.82 5.43
N ALA A 51 3.76 9.77 4.80
CA ALA A 51 2.47 10.26 5.26
C ALA A 51 1.42 9.14 5.33
N LEU A 52 1.38 8.29 4.30
CA LEU A 52 0.53 7.10 4.29
C LEU A 52 0.89 6.14 5.43
N ALA A 53 2.17 5.82 5.62
CA ALA A 53 2.64 4.95 6.72
C ALA A 53 2.18 5.46 8.09
N ILE A 54 2.34 6.76 8.36
CA ILE A 54 1.89 7.39 9.60
C ILE A 54 0.36 7.29 9.75
N SER A 55 -0.40 7.54 8.68
CA SER A 55 -1.88 7.53 8.71
C SER A 55 -2.49 6.17 9.07
N VAL A 56 -1.76 5.08 8.76
CA VAL A 56 -2.14 3.70 9.10
C VAL A 56 -1.55 3.23 10.42
N GLY A 57 -0.94 4.14 11.20
CA GLY A 57 -0.35 3.85 12.51
C GLY A 57 0.98 3.10 12.44
N PHE A 58 1.70 3.22 11.34
CA PHE A 58 3.05 2.68 11.15
C PHE A 58 4.11 3.80 11.25
N MET A 59 5.38 3.44 11.15
CA MET A 59 6.51 4.38 11.18
C MET A 59 7.03 4.70 9.77
N THR A 60 7.78 5.79 9.62
CA THR A 60 8.40 6.16 8.34
C THR A 60 9.55 5.21 7.96
N LEU A 61 9.97 5.24 6.70
CA LEU A 61 11.12 4.43 6.25
C LEU A 61 12.39 4.76 7.05
N GLN A 62 12.63 6.05 7.27
CA GLN A 62 13.80 6.51 8.02
C GLN A 62 13.79 5.94 9.46
N GLN A 63 12.67 6.10 10.17
CA GLN A 63 12.52 5.58 11.54
C GLN A 63 12.71 4.05 11.58
N PHE A 64 12.18 3.35 10.59
CA PHE A 64 12.36 1.90 10.49
C PHE A 64 13.83 1.51 10.29
N GLN A 65 14.56 2.23 9.43
CA GLN A 65 15.99 1.99 9.17
C GLN A 65 16.88 2.33 10.36
N GLU A 66 16.50 3.27 11.23
CA GLU A 66 17.20 3.55 12.47
C GLU A 66 17.17 2.34 13.44
N ILE A 67 16.08 1.57 13.42
CA ILE A 67 15.89 0.40 14.28
C ILE A 67 16.47 -0.88 13.64
N HIS A 68 16.25 -1.06 12.33
CA HIS A 68 16.50 -2.32 11.63
C HIS A 68 17.68 -2.27 10.64
N GLY A 69 18.28 -1.10 10.43
CA GLY A 69 19.39 -0.86 9.51
C GLY A 69 18.95 -0.54 8.08
N VAL A 70 19.84 0.13 7.32
CA VAL A 70 19.55 0.64 5.96
C VAL A 70 19.16 -0.43 4.93
N ASN A 71 19.55 -1.70 5.17
CA ASN A 71 19.28 -2.83 4.27
C ASN A 71 17.93 -3.52 4.52
N SER A 72 17.04 -2.93 5.33
CA SER A 72 15.77 -3.54 5.74
C SER A 72 14.57 -3.21 4.83
N LEU A 73 14.81 -2.76 3.59
CA LEU A 73 13.77 -2.21 2.70
C LEU A 73 12.63 -3.19 2.41
N ASN A 74 12.96 -4.45 2.13
CA ASN A 74 11.96 -5.49 1.89
C ASN A 74 11.15 -5.82 3.14
N THR A 75 11.79 -5.78 4.31
CA THR A 75 11.12 -5.99 5.59
C THR A 75 10.16 -4.83 5.88
N TYR A 76 10.60 -3.59 5.66
CA TYR A 76 9.76 -2.41 5.76
C TYR A 76 8.55 -2.51 4.83
N GLY A 77 8.76 -2.78 3.53
CA GLY A 77 7.68 -2.85 2.57
C GLY A 77 6.64 -3.93 2.90
N TYR A 78 7.08 -5.09 3.37
CA TYR A 78 6.18 -6.16 3.80
C TYR A 78 5.35 -5.75 5.03
N GLN A 79 5.98 -5.19 6.07
CA GLN A 79 5.28 -4.77 7.29
C GLN A 79 4.35 -3.58 7.04
N LEU A 80 4.77 -2.63 6.21
CA LEU A 80 3.94 -1.52 5.75
C LEU A 80 2.73 -2.05 4.98
N SER A 81 2.91 -3.05 4.12
CA SER A 81 1.81 -3.70 3.40
C SER A 81 0.80 -4.36 4.32
N ILE A 82 1.25 -4.94 5.44
CA ILE A 82 0.34 -5.45 6.48
C ILE A 82 -0.46 -4.31 7.12
N ALA A 83 0.19 -3.22 7.52
CA ALA A 83 -0.48 -2.08 8.15
C ALA A 83 -1.53 -1.45 7.22
N ILE A 84 -1.16 -1.23 5.96
CA ILE A 84 -2.04 -0.70 4.92
C ILE A 84 -3.19 -1.68 4.64
N GLY A 85 -2.91 -2.97 4.46
CA GLY A 85 -3.94 -3.97 4.21
C GLY A 85 -4.98 -4.06 5.32
N ARG A 86 -4.56 -3.97 6.59
CA ARG A 86 -5.47 -3.89 7.74
C ARG A 86 -6.34 -2.63 7.69
N ALA A 87 -5.75 -1.48 7.38
CA ALA A 87 -6.49 -0.23 7.27
C ALA A 87 -7.53 -0.30 6.12
N LEU A 88 -7.15 -0.83 4.95
CA LEU A 88 -8.04 -1.00 3.79
C LEU A 88 -9.21 -1.95 4.06
N LEU A 89 -8.97 -3.05 4.77
CA LEU A 89 -10.00 -4.03 5.15
C LEU A 89 -10.97 -3.48 6.19
N GLY A 90 -10.48 -2.72 7.17
CA GLY A 90 -11.31 -2.15 8.24
C GLY A 90 -11.99 -0.84 7.84
N LYS A 91 -11.24 0.25 7.92
CA LYS A 91 -11.75 1.64 7.83
C LYS A 91 -11.61 2.28 6.46
N GLY A 92 -10.80 1.69 5.57
CA GLY A 92 -10.35 2.33 4.34
C GLY A 92 -9.21 3.33 4.53
N ILE A 93 -8.68 3.83 3.42
CA ILE A 93 -7.63 4.85 3.39
C ILE A 93 -8.08 5.95 2.45
N VAL A 94 -8.02 7.21 2.89
CA VAL A 94 -8.26 8.35 2.01
C VAL A 94 -6.92 8.87 1.51
N LEU A 95 -6.78 8.99 0.19
CA LEU A 95 -5.63 9.61 -0.46
C LEU A 95 -6.10 10.81 -1.28
N ASN A 96 -5.29 11.86 -1.31
CA ASN A 96 -5.51 12.99 -2.20
C ASN A 96 -4.79 12.71 -3.54
N ILE A 97 -5.57 12.57 -4.61
CA ILE A 97 -5.10 12.30 -5.96
C ILE A 97 -5.46 13.51 -6.84
N ASP A 98 -4.44 14.23 -7.30
CA ASP A 98 -4.58 15.45 -8.12
C ASP A 98 -5.58 16.48 -7.55
N GLY A 99 -5.58 16.65 -6.23
CA GLY A 99 -6.46 17.58 -5.52
C GLY A 99 -7.81 16.99 -5.09
N GLU A 100 -8.12 15.75 -5.48
CA GLU A 100 -9.36 15.08 -5.10
C GLU A 100 -9.15 14.02 -4.01
N ASP A 101 -9.99 14.05 -2.98
CA ASP A 101 -10.00 13.01 -1.94
C ASP A 101 -10.72 11.75 -2.44
N VAL A 102 -9.97 10.64 -2.42
CA VAL A 102 -10.41 9.33 -2.91
C VAL A 102 -10.30 8.32 -1.78
N LEU A 103 -11.39 7.61 -1.51
CA LEU A 103 -11.46 6.56 -0.51
C LEU A 103 -11.11 5.21 -1.14
N PHE A 104 -10.01 4.61 -0.68
CA PHE A 104 -9.58 3.27 -1.04
C PHE A 104 -10.05 2.26 0.02
N ARG A 105 -10.65 1.16 -0.42
CA ARG A 105 -11.11 0.07 0.48
C ARG A 105 -10.91 -1.29 -0.13
N CYS A 106 -10.87 -2.31 0.71
CA CYS A 106 -11.04 -3.68 0.26
C CYS A 106 -12.55 -3.96 0.08
N ASN A 107 -12.99 -4.32 -1.12
CA ASN A 107 -14.36 -4.80 -1.34
C ASN A 107 -14.55 -6.23 -0.82
N GLN A 108 -13.47 -7.01 -0.83
CA GLN A 108 -13.44 -8.36 -0.32
C GLN A 108 -12.94 -8.37 1.12
N ASN A 109 -13.25 -9.45 1.84
CA ASN A 109 -12.64 -9.73 3.14
C ASN A 109 -11.16 -10.11 3.03
N LYS A 110 -10.47 -9.83 1.91
CA LYS A 110 -9.12 -10.32 1.61
C LYS A 110 -8.27 -9.26 0.93
N PHE A 111 -7.01 -9.11 1.39
CA PHE A 111 -6.01 -8.21 0.81
C PHE A 111 -4.65 -8.92 0.65
N TYR A 112 -4.08 -8.92 -0.55
CA TYR A 112 -2.79 -9.54 -0.85
C TYR A 112 -1.62 -8.66 -0.42
N LEU A 113 -0.60 -9.27 0.17
CA LEU A 113 0.57 -8.60 0.71
C LEU A 113 1.67 -8.44 -0.34
N TRP A 114 2.37 -7.31 -0.27
CA TRP A 114 3.62 -7.11 -0.99
C TRP A 114 4.77 -7.84 -0.27
N PRO A 115 5.74 -8.45 -0.99
CA PRO A 115 5.78 -8.57 -2.44
C PRO A 115 4.89 -9.71 -2.94
N LYS A 116 4.31 -9.51 -4.14
CA LYS A 116 3.45 -10.49 -4.82
C LYS A 116 4.03 -11.91 -4.88
N SER A 117 5.35 -12.06 -4.96
CA SER A 117 6.03 -13.37 -5.02
C SER A 117 5.81 -14.25 -3.79
N LYS A 118 5.45 -13.68 -2.64
CA LYS A 118 5.16 -14.45 -1.43
C LYS A 118 3.78 -15.11 -1.43
N HIS A 119 2.84 -14.64 -2.25
CA HIS A 119 1.46 -15.13 -2.29
C HIS A 119 0.77 -15.15 -0.92
N GLU A 120 1.08 -14.18 -0.05
CA GLU A 120 0.45 -14.05 1.26
C GLU A 120 -0.70 -13.04 1.21
N TYR A 121 -1.68 -13.20 2.10
CA TYR A 121 -2.79 -12.24 2.21
C TYR A 121 -3.33 -12.14 3.64
N LEU A 122 -3.95 -11.00 3.92
CA LEU A 122 -4.76 -10.75 5.10
C LEU A 122 -6.22 -11.11 4.82
N TYR A 123 -6.92 -11.57 5.85
CA TYR A 123 -8.36 -11.71 5.86
C TYR A 123 -9.00 -10.81 6.93
N LEU A 124 -10.25 -10.35 6.74
CA LEU A 124 -10.96 -9.48 7.68
C LEU A 124 -11.10 -10.09 9.09
N GLU A 125 -11.05 -11.42 9.22
CA GLU A 125 -10.91 -12.14 10.49
C GLU A 125 -9.49 -12.05 11.11
N GLU A 126 -8.74 -11.02 10.74
CA GLU A 126 -7.41 -10.62 11.25
C GLU A 126 -6.35 -11.73 11.30
N LYS A 127 -6.33 -12.65 10.33
CA LYS A 127 -5.29 -13.66 10.18
C LYS A 127 -4.53 -13.49 8.86
N ILE A 128 -3.22 -13.75 8.89
CA ILE A 128 -2.41 -13.93 7.68
C ILE A 128 -2.58 -15.37 7.22
N GLN A 129 -2.89 -15.57 5.94
CA GLN A 129 -2.93 -16.88 5.30
C GLN A 129 -1.86 -16.92 4.19
N SER A 130 -1.17 -18.04 4.11
CA SER A 130 -0.15 -18.35 3.11
C SER A 130 -0.65 -19.50 2.23
N PHE A 131 -0.36 -19.45 0.93
CA PHE A 131 -0.63 -20.56 0.00
C PHE A 131 0.44 -21.64 0.05
#